data_AF-A0A9X0QG87-F1
#
_entry.id   AF-A0A9X0QG87-F1
#
_cell.length_a   1.000
_cell.length_b   1.000
_cell.length_c   1.000
_cell.angle_alpha   90.00
_cell.angle_beta   90.00
_cell.angle_gamma   90.00
#
_symmetry.space_group_name_H-M   'P 1'
#
loop_
_entity.id
_entity.type
_entity.pdbx_description
1 polymer ?
#
loop_
_entity_poly.entity_id
_entity_poly.type
_entity_poly.pdbx_seq_one_letter_code
_entity_poly.pdbx_strand_id
1 'polypeptide(L)'
;MAQSLSLSSAVSVFPCPNCKETINTSMQECSFCHTPIDRTAAEESAAATSKISQACSDASYLKIMAGSALTFFLIGFIPILGSVGSLGFLFLEFAIPIMTIRWWIKFGKIKTDDLEFARAKQTAMFVGIGAIIFFIAISIPKLLLL
;
A
#
# COMPACT_ATOMS: atom_id res chain seq x y z
N MET A 1 17.81 -6.59 -17.85
CA MET A 1 16.88 -7.55 -18.48
C MET A 1 16.49 -8.56 -17.41
N ALA A 2 15.39 -8.31 -16.68
CA ALA A 2 14.87 -9.25 -15.69
C ALA A 2 13.82 -10.13 -16.39
N GLN A 3 14.12 -11.41 -16.51
CA GLN A 3 13.18 -12.42 -16.97
C GLN A 3 12.09 -12.58 -15.90
N SER A 4 10.95 -11.96 -16.14
CA SER A 4 9.73 -12.17 -15.36
C SER A 4 9.29 -13.63 -15.55
N LEU A 5 9.55 -14.45 -14.54
CA LEU A 5 9.10 -15.83 -14.45
C LEU A 5 7.58 -15.90 -14.67
N SER A 6 7.20 -16.41 -15.84
CA SER A 6 5.84 -16.76 -16.22
C SER A 6 5.41 -18.06 -15.54
N LEU A 7 5.35 -18.03 -14.22
CA LEU A 7 4.89 -19.13 -13.33
C LEU A 7 3.65 -18.71 -12.53
N SER A 8 3.01 -17.62 -12.94
CA SER A 8 1.85 -17.01 -12.26
C SER A 8 0.58 -17.20 -13.07
N SER A 9 0.38 -18.39 -13.66
CA SER A 9 -0.91 -18.78 -14.21
C SER A 9 -1.84 -19.16 -13.06
N ALA A 10 -2.68 -18.21 -12.65
CA ALA A 10 -3.95 -18.42 -11.96
C ALA A 10 -3.92 -19.16 -10.59
N VAL A 11 -2.81 -19.08 -9.86
CA VAL A 11 -2.75 -19.50 -8.45
C VAL A 11 -3.09 -18.29 -7.58
N SER A 12 -4.38 -18.12 -7.30
CA SER A 12 -4.86 -17.14 -6.32
C SER A 12 -5.08 -17.85 -4.99
N VAL A 13 -4.60 -17.24 -3.91
CA VAL A 13 -4.71 -17.81 -2.56
C VAL A 13 -5.92 -17.18 -1.87
N PHE A 14 -6.83 -18.00 -1.35
CA PHE A 14 -8.04 -17.56 -0.66
C PHE A 14 -8.29 -18.39 0.60
N PRO A 15 -8.92 -17.82 1.65
CA PRO A 15 -9.33 -18.58 2.82
C PRO A 15 -10.55 -19.45 2.50
N CYS A 16 -10.50 -20.73 2.87
CA CYS A 16 -11.61 -21.65 2.68
C CYS A 16 -12.88 -21.15 3.42
N PRO A 17 -14.07 -21.18 2.80
CA PRO A 17 -15.30 -20.70 3.45
C PRO A 17 -15.71 -21.52 4.68
N ASN A 18 -15.27 -22.77 4.79
CA ASN A 18 -15.63 -23.67 5.89
C ASN A 18 -14.58 -23.68 7.01
N CYS A 19 -13.30 -23.87 6.67
CA CYS A 19 -12.22 -23.99 7.66
C CYS A 19 -11.34 -22.74 7.83
N LYS A 20 -11.51 -21.70 7.00
CA LYS A 20 -10.69 -20.47 6.96
C LYS A 20 -9.19 -20.68 6.66
N GLU A 21 -8.76 -21.91 6.39
CA GLU A 21 -7.39 -22.20 5.99
C GLU A 21 -7.08 -21.65 4.58
N THR A 22 -5.86 -21.20 4.34
CA THR A 22 -5.46 -20.62 3.05
C THR A 22 -5.22 -21.73 2.01
N ILE A 23 -5.99 -21.68 0.93
CA ILE A 23 -5.98 -22.69 -0.15
C ILE A 23 -5.84 -22.03 -1.52
N ASN A 24 -5.45 -22.84 -2.50
CA ASN A 24 -5.15 -22.40 -3.87
C ASN A 24 -6.35 -22.63 -4.80
N THR A 25 -6.67 -21.67 -5.67
CA THR A 25 -7.76 -21.76 -6.66
C THR A 25 -7.65 -22.94 -7.63
N SER A 26 -6.46 -23.55 -7.74
CA SER A 26 -6.26 -24.75 -8.54
C SER A 26 -6.85 -26.04 -7.93
N MET A 27 -7.25 -26.05 -6.65
CA MET A 27 -7.74 -27.26 -5.96
C MET A 27 -9.28 -27.33 -5.97
N GLN A 28 -9.83 -28.46 -6.40
CA GLN A 28 -11.28 -28.73 -6.44
C GLN A 28 -11.86 -29.13 -5.07
N GLU A 29 -10.99 -29.48 -4.12
CA GLU A 29 -11.35 -29.92 -2.78
C GLU A 29 -10.38 -29.28 -1.77
N CYS A 30 -10.90 -28.82 -0.63
CA CYS A 30 -10.06 -28.26 0.41
C CYS A 30 -9.23 -29.37 1.06
N SER A 31 -7.90 -29.24 1.05
CA SER A 31 -7.00 -30.26 1.64
C SER A 31 -7.14 -30.43 3.16
N PHE A 32 -7.84 -29.53 3.84
CA PHE A 32 -8.01 -29.54 5.30
C PHE A 32 -9.41 -30.01 5.73
N CYS A 33 -10.46 -29.52 5.07
CA CYS A 33 -11.84 -29.84 5.45
C CYS A 33 -12.58 -30.73 4.43
N HIS A 34 -11.88 -31.19 3.38
CA HIS A 34 -12.40 -32.09 2.33
C HIS A 34 -13.72 -31.63 1.70
N THR A 35 -14.04 -30.35 1.85
CA THR A 35 -15.28 -29.78 1.33
C THR A 35 -15.07 -29.46 -0.14
N PRO A 36 -16.01 -29.84 -1.04
CA PRO A 36 -15.93 -29.48 -2.45
C PRO A 36 -15.94 -27.95 -2.57
N ILE A 37 -14.95 -27.41 -3.27
CA ILE A 37 -14.83 -25.97 -3.48
C ILE A 37 -15.51 -25.63 -4.79
N ASP A 38 -16.54 -24.79 -4.71
CA ASP A 38 -17.08 -24.15 -5.90
C ASP A 38 -16.05 -23.13 -6.42
N ARG A 39 -15.58 -23.34 -7.66
CA ARG A 39 -14.61 -22.45 -8.31
C ARG A 39 -15.09 -21.01 -8.37
N THR A 40 -16.40 -20.79 -8.50
CA THR A 40 -16.97 -19.44 -8.55
C THR A 40 -16.85 -18.73 -7.20
N ALA A 41 -17.15 -19.40 -6.09
CA ALA A 41 -16.96 -18.87 -4.74
C ALA A 41 -15.47 -18.68 -4.37
N ALA A 42 -14.58 -19.54 -4.89
CA ALA A 42 -13.13 -19.40 -4.74
C ALA A 42 -12.57 -18.18 -5.47
N GLU A 43 -13.06 -17.89 -6.68
CA GLU A 43 -12.66 -16.70 -7.44
C GLU A 43 -13.13 -15.40 -6.78
N GLU A 44 -14.36 -15.38 -6.25
CA GLU A 44 -14.89 -14.22 -5.52
C GLU A 44 -14.10 -13.93 -4.24
N SER A 45 -13.77 -14.96 -3.46
CA SER A 45 -12.96 -14.83 -2.24
C SER A 45 -11.52 -14.42 -2.55
N ALA A 46 -10.90 -14.97 -3.59
CA ALA A 46 -9.60 -14.53 -4.09
C ALA A 46 -9.60 -13.06 -4.54
N ALA A 47 -10.66 -12.61 -5.22
CA ALA A 47 -10.82 -11.22 -5.63
C ALA A 47 -10.96 -10.26 -4.43
N ALA A 48 -11.58 -10.72 -3.33
CA ALA A 48 -11.63 -9.95 -2.10
C ALA A 48 -10.25 -9.87 -1.41
N THR A 49 -9.55 -11.01 -1.28
CA THR A 49 -8.23 -11.07 -0.65
C THR A 49 -7.19 -10.25 -1.43
N SER A 50 -7.17 -10.35 -2.76
CA SER A 50 -6.26 -9.56 -3.59
C SER A 50 -6.45 -8.04 -3.44
N LYS A 51 -7.70 -7.56 -3.29
CA LYS A 51 -7.98 -6.14 -3.00
C LYS A 51 -7.40 -5.71 -1.66
N ILE A 52 -7.50 -6.55 -0.64
CA ILE A 52 -6.96 -6.29 0.71
C ILE A 52 -5.43 -6.28 0.66
N SER A 53 -4.81 -7.28 0.03
CA SER A 53 -3.35 -7.32 -0.16
C SER A 53 -2.84 -6.11 -0.95
N GLN A 54 -3.57 -5.68 -1.98
CA GLN A 54 -3.24 -4.46 -2.73
C GLN A 54 -3.30 -3.22 -1.83
N ALA A 55 -4.32 -3.10 -0.97
CA ALA A 55 -4.43 -1.99 -0.02
C ALA A 55 -3.27 -1.97 0.98
N CYS A 56 -2.86 -3.13 1.51
CA CYS A 56 -1.72 -3.26 2.40
C CYS A 56 -0.39 -2.90 1.71
N SER A 57 -0.20 -3.36 0.47
CA SER A 57 0.98 -3.04 -0.32
C SER A 57 1.09 -1.53 -0.58
N ASP A 58 -0.01 -0.89 -0.98
CA ASP A 58 -0.04 0.56 -1.21
C ASP A 58 0.24 1.35 0.09
N ALA A 59 -0.27 0.89 1.24
CA ALA A 59 0.02 1.52 2.53
C ALA A 59 1.49 1.38 2.94
N SER A 60 2.11 0.23 2.67
CA SER A 60 3.55 0.04 2.89
C SER A 60 4.38 0.94 1.96
N TYR A 61 3.95 1.08 0.70
CA TYR A 61 4.59 1.98 -0.26
C TYR A 61 4.53 3.44 0.20
N LEU A 62 3.41 3.90 0.75
CA LEU A 62 3.28 5.23 1.36
C LEU A 62 4.30 5.46 2.49
N LYS A 63 4.52 4.45 3.35
CA LYS A 63 5.52 4.53 4.42
C LYS A 63 6.94 4.67 3.87
N ILE A 64 7.28 3.92 2.81
CA ILE A 64 8.58 4.03 2.14
C ILE A 64 8.76 5.42 1.52
N MET A 65 7.72 5.93 0.84
CA MET A 65 7.73 7.28 0.25
C MET A 65 7.96 8.36 1.33
N ALA A 66 7.28 8.26 2.47
CA ALA A 66 7.49 9.16 3.60
C ALA A 66 8.94 9.11 4.14
N GLY A 67 9.51 7.91 4.26
CA GLY A 67 10.93 7.74 4.61
C GLY A 67 11.86 8.39 3.59
N SER A 68 11.59 8.21 2.29
CA SER A 68 12.38 8.81 1.22
C SER A 68 12.30 10.34 1.20
N ALA A 69 11.15 10.93 1.54
CA ALA A 69 10.98 12.38 1.63
C ALA A 69 11.92 12.97 2.70
N LEU A 70 12.07 12.30 3.85
CA LEU A 70 13.03 12.68 4.87
C LEU A 70 14.48 12.57 4.35
N THR A 71 14.80 11.51 3.60
CA THR A 71 16.13 11.37 3.00
C THR A 71 16.43 12.48 1.99
N PHE A 72 15.51 12.82 1.09
CA PHE A 72 15.68 13.92 0.14
C PHE A 72 15.79 15.28 0.84
N PHE A 73 15.03 15.48 1.92
CA PHE A 73 15.16 16.66 2.76
C PHE A 73 16.58 16.80 3.35
N LEU A 74 17.13 15.72 3.91
CA LEU A 74 18.49 15.71 4.48
C LEU A 74 19.58 15.90 3.41
N ILE A 75 19.42 15.29 2.23
CA ILE A 75 20.33 15.49 1.09
C ILE A 75 20.31 16.95 0.61
N GLY A 76 19.17 17.65 0.77
CA GLY A 76 19.01 19.06 0.46
C GLY A 76 20.04 19.99 1.14
N PHE A 77 20.59 19.60 2.29
CA PHE A 77 21.60 20.37 3.02
C PHE A 77 23.01 20.27 2.42
N ILE A 78 23.25 19.34 1.49
CA ILE A 78 24.55 19.19 0.83
C ILE A 78 24.62 20.16 -0.36
N PRO A 79 25.55 21.12 -0.41
CA PRO A 79 25.55 22.18 -1.42
C PRO A 79 25.68 21.66 -2.87
N ILE A 80 26.33 20.51 -3.08
CA ILE A 80 26.51 19.91 -4.41
C ILE A 80 25.27 19.13 -4.88
N LEU A 81 24.50 18.55 -3.95
CA LEU A 81 23.33 17.70 -4.23
C LEU A 81 21.99 18.39 -3.92
N GLY A 82 22.04 19.62 -3.38
CA GLY A 82 20.90 20.29 -2.79
C GLY A 82 19.78 20.60 -3.79
N SER A 83 20.12 20.86 -5.06
CA SER A 83 19.15 21.11 -6.14
C SER A 83 18.37 19.85 -6.51
N VAL A 84 19.06 18.71 -6.63
CA VAL A 84 18.41 17.40 -6.88
C VAL A 84 17.55 17.00 -5.68
N GLY A 85 18.08 17.18 -4.46
CA GLY A 85 17.35 16.97 -3.20
C GLY A 85 16.07 17.80 -3.13
N SER A 86 16.16 19.09 -3.45
CA SER A 86 15.03 20.02 -3.43
C SER A 86 13.94 19.64 -4.45
N LEU A 87 14.32 19.26 -5.67
CA LEU A 87 13.36 18.87 -6.69
C LEU A 87 12.65 17.55 -6.32
N GLY A 88 13.40 16.55 -5.87
CA GLY A 88 12.85 15.28 -5.40
C GLY A 88 11.92 15.46 -4.21
N PHE A 89 12.31 16.33 -3.27
CA PHE A 89 11.49 16.69 -2.12
C PHE A 89 10.17 17.35 -2.53
N LEU A 90 10.21 18.36 -3.41
CA LEU A 90 9.02 19.03 -3.94
C LEU A 90 8.07 18.05 -4.61
N PHE A 91 8.60 17.10 -5.38
CA PHE A 91 7.79 16.06 -6.00
C PHE A 91 7.11 15.16 -4.96
N LEU A 92 7.85 14.68 -3.96
CA LEU A 92 7.33 13.81 -2.90
C LEU A 92 6.28 14.51 -2.02
N GLU A 93 6.49 15.81 -1.77
CA GLU A 93 5.58 16.67 -1.01
C GLU A 93 4.17 16.71 -1.61
N PHE A 94 4.05 16.73 -2.94
CA PHE A 94 2.75 16.62 -3.62
C PHE A 94 2.31 15.16 -3.85
N ALA A 95 3.25 14.25 -4.13
CA ALA A 95 2.91 12.86 -4.44
C ALA A 95 2.30 12.11 -3.24
N ILE A 96 2.83 12.32 -2.02
CA ILE A 96 2.34 11.66 -0.80
C ILE A 96 0.88 11.99 -0.49
N PRO A 97 0.42 13.26 -0.43
CA PRO A 97 -0.99 13.56 -0.15
C PRO A 97 -1.91 13.05 -1.26
N ILE A 98 -1.53 13.18 -2.54
CA ILE A 98 -2.33 12.66 -3.66
C ILE A 98 -2.52 11.15 -3.54
N MET A 99 -1.44 10.40 -3.29
CA MET A 99 -1.49 8.95 -3.14
C MET A 99 -2.28 8.52 -1.90
N THR A 100 -2.17 9.26 -0.80
CA THR A 100 -2.93 9.02 0.43
C THR A 100 -4.42 9.24 0.21
N ILE A 101 -4.81 10.35 -0.43
CA ILE A 101 -6.20 10.62 -0.80
C ILE A 101 -6.74 9.52 -1.72
N ARG A 102 -5.98 9.15 -2.75
CA ARG A 102 -6.35 8.06 -3.68
C ARG A 102 -6.55 6.74 -2.94
N TRP A 103 -5.68 6.42 -1.98
CA TRP A 103 -5.80 5.22 -1.15
C TRP A 103 -7.10 5.24 -0.33
N TRP A 104 -7.43 6.37 0.31
CA TRP A 104 -8.66 6.54 1.08
C TRP A 104 -9.93 6.43 0.22
N ILE A 105 -9.93 7.02 -0.97
CA ILE A 105 -11.06 6.92 -1.90
C ILE A 105 -11.28 5.47 -2.35
N LYS A 106 -10.19 4.74 -2.65
CA LYS A 106 -10.25 3.39 -3.20
C LYS A 106 -10.55 2.31 -2.14
N PHE A 107 -9.93 2.40 -0.97
CA PHE A 107 -9.94 1.32 0.03
C PHE A 107 -10.62 1.69 1.35
N GLY A 108 -10.87 2.99 1.61
CA GLY A 108 -11.41 3.45 2.90
C GLY A 108 -12.79 2.90 3.27
N LYS A 109 -13.54 2.39 2.29
CA LYS A 109 -14.89 1.81 2.47
C LYS A 109 -14.89 0.30 2.73
N ILE A 110 -13.75 -0.39 2.60
CA ILE A 110 -13.67 -1.83 2.82
C ILE A 110 -13.81 -2.12 4.32
N LYS A 111 -14.81 -2.93 4.69
CA LYS A 111 -14.96 -3.49 6.03
C LYS A 111 -14.45 -4.92 5.97
N THR A 112 -13.28 -5.16 6.55
CA THR A 112 -12.74 -6.50 6.80
C THR A 112 -12.30 -6.60 8.26
N ASP A 113 -12.33 -7.79 8.82
CA ASP A 113 -11.91 -8.10 10.20
C ASP A 113 -10.40 -8.43 10.27
N ASP A 114 -9.69 -8.27 9.16
CA ASP A 114 -8.25 -8.55 9.08
C ASP A 114 -7.43 -7.49 9.83
N LEU A 115 -6.65 -7.95 10.81
CA LEU A 115 -5.76 -7.11 11.61
C LEU A 115 -4.69 -6.39 10.75
N GLU A 116 -4.28 -7.00 9.64
CA GLU A 116 -3.34 -6.38 8.69
C GLU A 116 -3.94 -5.15 7.99
N PHE A 117 -5.21 -5.22 7.61
CA PHE A 117 -5.90 -4.10 6.98
C PHE A 117 -6.09 -2.94 7.97
N ALA A 118 -6.42 -3.25 9.24
CA ALA A 118 -6.49 -2.25 10.29
C ALA A 118 -5.13 -1.52 10.46
N ARG A 119 -4.02 -2.27 10.46
CA ARG A 119 -2.66 -1.70 10.50
C ARG A 119 -2.33 -0.87 9.26
N ALA A 120 -2.72 -1.31 8.06
CA ALA A 120 -2.54 -0.57 6.83
C ALA A 120 -3.28 0.78 6.87
N LYS A 121 -4.52 0.79 7.37
CA LYS A 121 -5.32 2.00 7.56
C LYS A 121 -4.69 2.98 8.56
N GLN A 122 -4.21 2.48 9.69
CA GLN A 122 -3.46 3.29 10.66
C GLN A 122 -2.20 3.88 10.01
N THR A 123 -1.45 3.09 9.24
CA THR A 123 -0.24 3.56 8.56
C THR A 123 -0.56 4.67 7.56
N ALA A 124 -1.57 4.49 6.70
CA ALA A 124 -1.98 5.52 5.75
C ALA A 124 -2.46 6.80 6.46
N MET A 125 -3.14 6.67 7.61
CA MET A 125 -3.55 7.80 8.43
C MET A 125 -2.36 8.54 9.03
N PHE A 126 -1.41 7.83 9.67
CA PHE A 126 -0.22 8.43 10.27
C PHE A 126 0.68 9.08 9.22
N VAL A 127 0.88 8.44 8.08
CA VAL A 127 1.65 9.00 6.96
C VAL A 127 0.97 10.25 6.41
N GLY A 128 -0.35 10.22 6.22
CA GLY A 128 -1.12 11.38 5.75
C GLY A 128 -1.06 12.57 6.71
N ILE A 129 -1.31 12.34 8.00
CA ILE A 129 -1.23 13.38 9.03
C ILE A 129 0.20 13.92 9.14
N GLY A 130 1.19 13.02 9.16
CA GLY A 130 2.60 13.40 9.20
C GLY A 130 3.02 14.26 8.01
N ALA A 131 2.57 13.90 6.80
CA ALA A 131 2.84 14.68 5.59
C ALA A 131 2.21 16.09 5.65
N ILE A 132 0.97 16.21 6.15
CA ILE A 132 0.29 17.51 6.31
C ILE A 132 1.02 18.38 7.35
N ILE A 133 1.36 17.82 8.52
CA ILE A 133 2.09 18.55 9.56
C ILE A 133 3.43 19.03 9.02
N PHE A 134 4.14 18.17 8.30
CA PHE A 134 5.44 18.47 7.74
C PHE A 134 5.36 19.54 6.63
N PHE A 135 4.33 19.49 5.78
CA PHE A 135 4.02 20.54 4.80
C PHE A 135 3.78 21.90 5.47
N ILE A 136 2.94 21.93 6.52
CA ILE A 136 2.64 23.15 7.27
C ILE A 136 3.91 23.69 7.95
N ALA A 137 4.70 22.82 8.57
CA ALA A 137 5.86 23.22 9.36
C ALA A 137 7.04 23.73 8.51
N ILE A 138 7.23 23.21 7.30
CA ILE A 138 8.40 23.51 6.48
C ILE A 138 8.08 24.40 5.29
N SER A 139 6.95 24.17 4.62
CA SER A 139 6.65 24.84 3.34
C SER A 139 5.97 26.18 3.54
N ILE A 140 5.14 26.36 4.58
CA ILE A 140 4.52 27.65 4.89
C ILE A 140 5.56 28.71 5.27
N PRO A 141 6.53 28.46 6.18
CA PRO A 141 7.54 29.47 6.50
C PRO A 141 8.41 29.83 5.30
N LYS A 142 8.72 28.83 4.45
CA LYS A 142 9.54 29.03 3.25
C LYS A 142 8.81 29.87 2.20
N LEU A 143 7.49 29.71 2.06
CA LEU A 143 6.65 30.53 1.19
C LEU A 143 6.44 31.94 1.74
N LEU A 144 6.36 32.10 3.07
CA LEU A 144 6.17 33.40 3.72
C LEU A 144 7.46 34.26 3.71
N LEU A 145 8.63 33.64 3.61
CA LEU A 145 9.95 34.28 3.58
C LEU A 145 10.46 34.64 2.18
N LEU A 146 9.70 34.32 1.13
CA LEU A 146 10.04 34.50 -0.28
C LEU A 146 9.23 35.64 -0.88
#